data_AF-E1X0T9-F1
#
_entry.id   AF-E1X0T9-F1
#
_cell.length_a   1.000
_cell.length_b   1.000
_cell.length_c   1.000
_cell.angle_alpha   90.00
_cell.angle_beta   90.00
_cell.angle_gamma   90.00
#
_symmetry.space_group_name_H-M   'P 1'
#
loop_
_entity.id
_entity.type
_entity.pdbx_description
1 polymer ?
#
loop_
_entity_poly.entity_id
_entity_poly.type
_entity_poly.pdbx_seq_one_letter_code
_entity_poly.pdbx_strand_id
1 'polypeptide(L)'
;MAGLTSCVSGDGRKGKPVIKSSNQGTGALGCEEDLFLLSSGDTCVTECPEGTFLASETELAEALAEETEQNIEISQNSTGVCLDDKITRPTDEVFITKDFCACKSGVPDIINNCESFCSSQSVETPTLFVNTTLGPNIELNEELGTLDRWCNAEISDGLTGPACFLEVYDGNGTTDLSVEIASGANSFKVNISSLALNKTYVATLKEKGSGSEAKSKSFQIRRIEYSTGDDNDEAPLKIMPISQYTCLTRAGTQVDAGNLYENAARLHYYFASNNNPPSLPPGDPFLFCHDVNRYGNDDSPLYDRLELIPQHMALWDLSDVRFADQNSDSRSDINETIQKRLLDDYGINKTINIFGLLTWPNMPNIDGSTPNLGYYMVPWIDPVSGRAFCPNQTNYNSDDKLFNILKEVIGVSTEGMYMAVKEAELLSNADNEPVLAPTDIMIVRENLLKKIWFYYENNQHYVPDEITATQKTIHFYWPADVNNPYIRKSTQKIYTIRRPTELNVGQDQTGIPTTVSPPDKRFGCMPALD
;
A
#
# COMPACT_ATOMS: atom_id res chain seq x y z
N MET A 1 22.32 -49.36 53.47
CA MET A 1 20.96 -49.96 53.44
C MET A 1 19.98 -48.92 53.92
N ALA A 2 18.90 -48.71 53.16
CA ALA A 2 17.60 -48.17 53.57
C ALA A 2 17.55 -46.73 54.15
N GLY A 3 16.52 -45.93 53.93
CA GLY A 3 15.23 -46.18 53.32
C GLY A 3 14.23 -45.09 53.75
N LEU A 4 13.56 -44.52 52.75
CA LEU A 4 12.23 -43.91 52.66
C LEU A 4 11.26 -43.81 53.89
N THR A 5 10.56 -42.65 53.92
CA THR A 5 9.09 -42.40 54.03
C THR A 5 8.27 -42.44 55.33
N SER A 6 7.24 -41.56 55.29
CA SER A 6 5.84 -41.67 55.79
C SER A 6 5.55 -41.04 57.18
N CYS A 7 4.42 -40.39 57.50
CA CYS A 7 3.07 -40.13 56.89
C CYS A 7 2.45 -38.94 57.68
N VAL A 8 1.39 -38.21 57.28
CA VAL A 8 -0.01 -38.66 57.13
C VAL A 8 -0.82 -37.67 56.26
N SER A 9 -1.54 -38.23 55.30
CA SER A 9 -2.74 -37.70 54.63
C SER A 9 -3.93 -37.63 55.58
N GLY A 10 -4.53 -36.46 55.75
CA GLY A 10 -5.86 -36.33 56.35
C GLY A 10 -6.94 -36.38 55.27
N ASP A 11 -7.56 -37.54 55.08
CA ASP A 11 -8.80 -37.67 54.34
C ASP A 11 -9.92 -36.84 55.01
N GLY A 12 -10.68 -36.14 54.17
CA GLY A 12 -12.09 -35.85 54.40
C GLY A 12 -12.44 -34.74 55.39
N ARG A 13 -12.65 -33.53 54.87
CA ARG A 13 -13.88 -32.75 55.12
C ARG A 13 -14.13 -31.76 53.98
N LYS A 14 -15.05 -32.12 53.09
CA LYS A 14 -15.74 -31.19 52.18
C LYS A 14 -16.32 -30.05 53.02
N GLY A 15 -16.09 -28.80 52.59
CA GLY A 15 -16.86 -27.65 53.07
C GLY A 15 -16.14 -26.69 54.03
N LYS A 16 -14.85 -26.38 53.83
CA LYS A 16 -14.29 -25.13 54.36
C LYS A 16 -13.61 -24.32 53.26
N PRO A 17 -14.02 -23.06 53.03
CA PRO A 17 -13.32 -22.17 52.11
C PRO A 17 -11.90 -21.90 52.63
N VAL A 18 -10.95 -21.91 51.71
CA VAL A 18 -9.63 -21.33 51.89
C VAL A 18 -9.83 -19.86 52.24
N ILE A 19 -9.23 -19.43 53.35
CA ILE A 19 -9.24 -18.03 53.77
C ILE A 19 -8.41 -17.25 52.73
N LYS A 20 -9.08 -16.52 51.84
CA LYS A 20 -8.47 -15.41 51.10
C LYS A 20 -8.45 -14.19 52.03
N SER A 21 -7.25 -13.68 52.27
CA SER A 21 -6.91 -12.44 53.00
C SER A 21 -7.83 -11.27 52.59
N SER A 22 -8.81 -10.89 53.41
CA SER A 22 -8.80 -9.74 54.33
C SER A 22 -8.22 -8.42 53.79
N ASN A 23 -9.06 -7.66 53.10
CA ASN A 23 -9.20 -6.21 53.29
C ASN A 23 -10.62 -5.78 52.89
N GLN A 24 -11.63 -6.29 53.60
CA GLN A 24 -12.93 -5.63 53.68
C GLN A 24 -13.24 -5.43 55.15
N GLY A 25 -13.10 -4.18 55.59
CA GLY A 25 -13.59 -3.74 56.89
C GLY A 25 -15.10 -3.95 56.93
N THR A 26 -15.58 -4.50 58.04
CA THR A 26 -16.99 -4.57 58.39
C THR A 26 -17.58 -3.16 58.40
N GLY A 27 -18.24 -2.73 57.32
CA GLY A 27 -18.92 -1.44 57.30
C GLY A 27 -19.34 -0.89 55.93
N ALA A 28 -18.63 -1.22 54.85
CA ALA A 28 -18.99 -0.79 53.50
C ALA A 28 -18.94 -1.98 52.53
N LEU A 29 -20.06 -2.28 51.89
CA LEU A 29 -20.14 -3.26 50.80
C LEU A 29 -19.69 -2.55 49.52
N GLY A 30 -18.41 -2.14 49.43
CA GLY A 30 -17.88 -1.31 48.34
C GLY A 30 -16.37 -1.02 48.41
N CYS A 31 -15.82 -0.42 47.34
CA CYS A 31 -14.42 0.01 47.26
C CYS A 31 -14.18 1.46 47.74
N GLU A 32 -15.21 2.16 48.23
CA GLU A 32 -15.11 3.53 48.76
C GLU A 32 -14.45 4.49 47.74
N GLU A 33 -13.26 5.03 48.05
CA GLU A 33 -12.50 5.96 47.20
C GLU A 33 -11.77 5.26 46.02
N ASP A 34 -11.69 3.92 46.05
CA ASP A 34 -11.05 3.11 45.02
C ASP A 34 -12.05 2.64 43.94
N LEU A 35 -11.51 2.15 42.83
CA LEU A 35 -12.26 1.57 41.71
C LEU A 35 -12.50 0.08 41.94
N PHE A 36 -13.68 -0.42 41.58
CA PHE A 36 -13.98 -1.84 41.64
C PHE A 36 -13.59 -2.54 40.33
N LEU A 37 -12.81 -3.61 40.40
CA LEU A 37 -12.46 -4.43 39.23
C LEU A 37 -13.51 -5.54 39.04
N LEU A 38 -14.46 -5.30 38.13
CA LEU A 38 -15.64 -6.16 37.98
C LEU A 38 -15.28 -7.61 37.66
N SER A 39 -14.29 -7.84 36.78
CA SER A 39 -13.86 -9.17 36.34
C SER A 39 -13.28 -10.07 37.45
N SER A 40 -12.85 -9.47 38.56
CA SER A 40 -12.34 -10.19 39.73
C SER A 40 -13.42 -10.56 40.76
N GLY A 41 -14.55 -9.84 40.76
CA GLY A 41 -15.65 -10.00 41.72
C GLY A 41 -15.36 -9.60 43.17
N ASP A 42 -14.11 -9.29 43.54
CA ASP A 42 -13.74 -8.96 44.94
C ASP A 42 -12.53 -8.01 45.09
N THR A 43 -12.03 -7.40 44.01
CA THR A 43 -10.81 -6.58 44.06
C THR A 43 -11.09 -5.09 43.85
N CYS A 44 -10.48 -4.25 44.70
CA CYS A 44 -10.45 -2.80 44.58
C CYS A 44 -9.07 -2.33 44.11
N VAL A 45 -9.02 -1.37 43.19
CA VAL A 45 -7.80 -0.84 42.55
C VAL A 45 -7.83 0.69 42.51
N THR A 46 -6.67 1.34 42.61
CA THR A 46 -6.59 2.81 42.57
C THR A 46 -6.64 3.36 41.13
N GLU A 47 -6.27 2.54 40.15
CA GLU A 47 -6.33 2.82 38.71
C GLU A 47 -6.66 1.51 37.98
N CYS A 48 -7.32 1.59 36.82
CA CYS A 48 -7.66 0.40 36.05
C CYS A 48 -6.39 -0.28 35.51
N PRO A 49 -6.18 -1.59 35.77
CA PRO A 49 -5.03 -2.33 35.26
C PRO A 49 -5.05 -2.44 33.72
N GLU A 50 -3.91 -2.75 33.12
CA GLU A 50 -3.77 -2.95 31.68
C GLU A 50 -4.77 -4.00 31.16
N GLY A 51 -5.47 -3.69 30.06
CA GLY A 51 -6.56 -4.51 29.53
C GLY A 51 -7.95 -4.20 30.14
N THR A 52 -8.07 -3.13 30.93
CA THR A 52 -9.33 -2.67 31.52
C THR A 52 -9.43 -1.13 31.46
N PHE A 53 -10.66 -0.61 31.47
CA PHE A 53 -10.93 0.82 31.43
C PHE A 53 -12.02 1.23 32.43
N LEU A 54 -12.03 2.52 32.79
CA LEU A 54 -13.04 3.07 33.69
C LEU A 54 -14.39 3.22 32.95
N ALA A 55 -15.41 2.51 33.41
CA ALA A 55 -16.74 2.48 32.79
C ALA A 55 -17.41 3.86 32.78
N SER A 56 -18.05 4.22 31.66
CA SER A 56 -19.05 5.28 31.65
C SER A 56 -20.36 4.83 32.32
N GLU A 57 -21.25 5.78 32.65
CA GLU A 57 -22.56 5.47 33.24
C GLU A 57 -23.39 4.49 32.38
N THR A 58 -23.24 4.53 31.05
CA THR A 58 -23.99 3.66 30.13
C THR A 58 -23.41 2.24 30.11
N GLU A 59 -22.08 2.12 30.03
CA GLU A 59 -21.39 0.82 30.02
C GLU A 59 -21.53 0.10 31.36
N LEU A 60 -21.53 0.85 32.46
CA LEU A 60 -21.78 0.31 33.79
C LEU A 60 -23.19 -0.26 33.93
N ALA A 61 -24.21 0.44 33.40
CA ALA A 61 -25.58 -0.04 33.42
C ALA A 61 -25.77 -1.32 32.60
N GLU A 62 -25.08 -1.46 31.47
CA GLU A 62 -25.04 -2.68 30.67
C GLU A 62 -24.34 -3.82 31.41
N ALA A 63 -23.15 -3.58 31.95
CA ALA A 63 -22.35 -4.59 32.64
C ALA A 63 -23.06 -5.15 33.89
N LEU A 64 -23.79 -4.30 34.63
CA LEU A 64 -24.48 -4.71 35.86
C LEU A 64 -25.83 -5.41 35.62
N ALA A 65 -26.33 -5.48 34.38
CA ALA A 65 -27.63 -6.06 34.07
C ALA A 65 -27.72 -7.57 34.35
N GLU A 66 -26.59 -8.28 34.28
CA GLU A 66 -26.49 -9.74 34.48
C GLU A 66 -25.63 -10.12 35.70
N GLU A 67 -25.25 -9.14 36.52
CA GLU A 67 -24.35 -9.34 37.65
C GLU A 67 -25.05 -9.82 38.93
N THR A 68 -24.25 -10.33 39.86
CA THR A 68 -24.77 -10.74 41.17
C THR A 68 -25.19 -9.54 42.01
N GLU A 69 -26.20 -9.69 42.88
CA GLU A 69 -26.63 -8.63 43.82
C GLU A 69 -25.45 -8.07 44.64
N GLN A 70 -24.48 -8.92 44.97
CA GLN A 70 -23.27 -8.53 45.68
C GLN A 70 -22.36 -7.61 44.84
N ASN A 71 -22.12 -7.94 43.56
CA ASN A 71 -21.30 -7.11 42.67
C ASN A 71 -21.99 -5.77 42.36
N ILE A 72 -23.33 -5.77 42.26
CA ILE A 72 -24.12 -4.54 42.12
C ILE A 72 -23.93 -3.66 43.35
N GLU A 73 -24.03 -4.21 44.56
CA GLU A 73 -23.85 -3.44 45.80
C GLU A 73 -22.42 -2.87 45.93
N ILE A 74 -21.40 -3.68 45.59
CA ILE A 74 -20.01 -3.23 45.58
C ILE A 74 -19.80 -2.10 44.56
N SER A 75 -20.33 -2.23 43.35
CA SER A 75 -20.20 -1.21 42.31
C SER A 75 -20.83 0.13 42.71
N GLN A 76 -21.99 0.12 43.37
CA GLN A 76 -22.69 1.33 43.82
C GLN A 76 -21.97 2.08 44.95
N ASN A 77 -21.14 1.36 45.71
CA ASN A 77 -20.38 1.90 46.83
C ASN A 77 -18.88 2.07 46.48
N SER A 78 -18.55 2.20 45.20
CA SER A 78 -17.19 2.43 44.68
C SER A 78 -17.12 3.74 43.90
N THR A 79 -15.94 4.35 43.80
CA THR A 79 -15.76 5.63 43.08
C THR A 79 -15.87 5.48 41.55
N GLY A 80 -15.65 4.26 41.07
CA GLY A 80 -15.87 3.87 39.68
C GLY A 80 -15.67 2.37 39.51
N VAL A 81 -15.91 1.85 38.32
CA VAL A 81 -15.77 0.43 38.01
C VAL A 81 -14.87 0.26 36.80
N CYS A 82 -13.87 -0.61 36.92
CA CYS A 82 -13.04 -1.03 35.81
C CYS A 82 -13.71 -2.22 35.12
N LEU A 83 -13.98 -2.07 33.83
CA LEU A 83 -14.47 -3.12 32.95
C LEU A 83 -13.31 -3.61 32.08
N ASP A 84 -13.34 -4.89 31.71
CA ASP A 84 -12.38 -5.42 30.75
C ASP A 84 -12.56 -4.71 29.40
N ASP A 85 -11.45 -4.45 28.70
CA ASP A 85 -11.47 -3.86 27.37
C ASP A 85 -12.37 -4.70 26.47
N LYS A 86 -13.38 -4.05 25.85
CA LYS A 86 -14.21 -4.71 24.85
C LYS A 86 -13.31 -5.13 23.70
N ILE A 87 -13.17 -6.45 23.48
CA ILE A 87 -12.48 -6.97 22.31
C ILE A 87 -13.26 -6.50 21.10
N THR A 88 -12.69 -5.61 20.29
CA THR A 88 -13.30 -5.16 19.03
C THR A 88 -12.70 -5.93 17.87
N ARG A 89 -13.48 -6.21 16.83
CA ARG A 89 -12.93 -6.81 15.61
C ARG A 89 -11.90 -5.86 14.98
N PRO A 90 -10.64 -6.30 14.82
CA PRO A 90 -9.63 -5.47 14.18
C PRO A 90 -9.95 -5.21 12.71
N THR A 91 -9.69 -3.98 12.26
CA THR A 91 -9.76 -3.57 10.85
C THR A 91 -8.36 -3.56 10.24
N ASP A 92 -8.27 -3.86 8.94
CA ASP A 92 -7.04 -3.89 8.13
C ASP A 92 -5.99 -4.94 8.55
N GLU A 93 -6.40 -5.90 9.39
CA GLU A 93 -5.58 -7.03 9.89
C GLU A 93 -5.87 -8.35 9.15
N VAL A 94 -6.77 -8.34 8.18
CA VAL A 94 -6.98 -9.44 7.23
C VAL A 94 -6.32 -9.05 5.91
N PHE A 95 -5.24 -9.75 5.56
CA PHE A 95 -4.46 -9.51 4.34
C PHE A 95 -4.85 -10.52 3.27
N ILE A 96 -5.31 -10.01 2.13
CA ILE A 96 -5.63 -10.85 0.96
C ILE A 96 -4.33 -11.25 0.28
N THR A 97 -4.12 -12.56 0.10
CA THR A 97 -2.95 -13.06 -0.61
C THR A 97 -3.10 -12.79 -2.12
N LYS A 98 -1.99 -12.63 -2.83
CA LYS A 98 -2.03 -12.24 -4.26
C LYS A 98 -2.47 -13.37 -5.21
N ASP A 99 -2.61 -14.59 -4.71
CA ASP A 99 -2.93 -15.81 -5.48
C ASP A 99 -4.43 -16.14 -5.51
N PHE A 100 -5.32 -15.19 -5.20
CA PHE A 100 -6.76 -15.41 -5.31
C PHE A 100 -7.18 -15.71 -6.74
N CYS A 101 -8.12 -16.63 -6.93
CA CYS A 101 -8.54 -17.05 -8.26
C CYS A 101 -10.05 -17.18 -8.34
N ALA A 102 -10.65 -16.74 -9.44
CA ALA A 102 -12.02 -17.08 -9.75
C ALA A 102 -12.05 -18.09 -10.88
N CYS A 103 -12.86 -19.13 -10.72
CA CYS A 103 -12.95 -20.22 -11.66
C CYS A 103 -14.39 -20.46 -12.08
N LYS A 104 -14.56 -20.92 -13.32
CA LYS A 104 -15.81 -21.39 -13.88
C LYS A 104 -15.52 -22.53 -14.86
N SER A 105 -16.14 -23.68 -14.66
CA SER A 105 -16.02 -24.88 -15.50
C SER A 105 -14.56 -25.27 -15.81
N GLY A 106 -13.69 -25.23 -14.79
CA GLY A 106 -12.27 -25.62 -14.92
C GLY A 106 -11.35 -24.58 -15.55
N VAL A 107 -11.86 -23.40 -15.91
CA VAL A 107 -11.07 -22.30 -16.46
C VAL A 107 -11.16 -21.04 -15.59
N PRO A 108 -10.20 -20.10 -15.68
CA PRO A 108 -10.29 -18.80 -15.02
C PRO A 108 -11.57 -18.03 -15.39
N ASP A 109 -12.09 -17.21 -14.48
CA ASP A 109 -13.18 -16.25 -14.71
C ASP A 109 -12.76 -14.83 -14.30
N ILE A 110 -11.53 -14.66 -13.80
CA ILE A 110 -10.90 -13.36 -13.51
C ILE A 110 -9.46 -13.34 -14.02
N ILE A 111 -8.88 -12.15 -14.04
CA ILE A 111 -7.50 -11.91 -14.42
C ILE A 111 -6.59 -12.04 -13.19
N ASN A 112 -6.05 -13.24 -12.94
CA ASN A 112 -5.02 -13.44 -11.91
C ASN A 112 -4.16 -14.73 -12.06
N ASN A 113 -3.72 -15.07 -13.29
CA ASN A 113 -2.86 -16.25 -13.58
C ASN A 113 -3.36 -17.55 -12.90
N CYS A 114 -4.62 -17.89 -13.18
CA CYS A 114 -5.39 -18.87 -12.43
C CYS A 114 -5.53 -20.22 -13.15
N GLU A 115 -4.88 -20.43 -14.28
CA GLU A 115 -5.07 -21.58 -15.16
C GLU A 115 -4.76 -22.88 -14.42
N SER A 116 -3.61 -22.93 -13.75
CA SER A 116 -3.19 -24.10 -12.98
C SER A 116 -4.15 -24.39 -11.83
N PHE A 117 -4.54 -23.35 -11.08
CA PHE A 117 -5.47 -23.48 -9.96
C PHE A 117 -6.85 -23.93 -10.44
N CYS A 118 -7.42 -23.24 -11.43
CA CYS A 118 -8.77 -23.51 -11.94
C CYS A 118 -8.88 -24.83 -12.66
N SER A 119 -7.82 -25.35 -13.28
CA SER A 119 -7.83 -26.70 -13.88
C SER A 119 -8.17 -27.81 -12.88
N SER A 120 -7.93 -27.57 -11.59
CA SER A 120 -8.26 -28.48 -10.49
C SER A 120 -9.64 -28.22 -9.85
N GLN A 121 -10.34 -27.16 -10.24
CA GLN A 121 -11.63 -26.75 -9.67
C GLN A 121 -12.80 -27.13 -10.59
N SER A 122 -13.76 -27.89 -10.07
CA SER A 122 -14.95 -28.33 -10.80
C SER A 122 -16.20 -27.51 -10.47
N VAL A 123 -16.09 -26.19 -10.42
CA VAL A 123 -17.20 -25.28 -10.11
C VAL A 123 -17.87 -24.78 -11.39
N GLU A 124 -19.18 -25.00 -11.56
CA GLU A 124 -19.92 -24.57 -12.77
C GLU A 124 -20.33 -23.10 -12.73
N THR A 125 -20.44 -22.54 -11.53
CA THR A 125 -20.70 -21.11 -11.32
C THR A 125 -19.39 -20.35 -11.15
N PRO A 126 -19.30 -19.10 -11.64
CA PRO A 126 -18.20 -18.21 -11.33
C PRO A 126 -18.00 -18.07 -9.82
N THR A 127 -16.94 -18.67 -9.30
CA THR A 127 -16.63 -18.68 -7.88
C THR A 127 -15.22 -18.14 -7.65
N LEU A 128 -15.11 -17.07 -6.88
CA LEU A 128 -13.86 -16.52 -6.38
C LEU A 128 -13.38 -17.33 -5.17
N PHE A 129 -12.10 -17.68 -5.14
CA PHE A 129 -11.39 -18.38 -4.09
C PHE A 129 -10.29 -17.46 -3.59
N VAL A 130 -10.28 -17.17 -2.29
CA VAL A 130 -9.35 -16.21 -1.70
C VAL A 130 -8.71 -16.84 -0.48
N ASN A 131 -7.38 -16.81 -0.43
CA ASN A 131 -6.62 -17.12 0.77
C ASN A 131 -6.29 -15.82 1.51
N THR A 132 -6.16 -15.89 2.83
CA THR A 132 -5.81 -14.75 3.65
C THR A 132 -4.66 -15.06 4.60
N THR A 133 -3.87 -14.03 4.89
CA THR A 133 -2.96 -13.99 6.02
C THR A 133 -3.57 -13.11 7.08
N LEU A 134 -3.49 -13.51 8.34
CA LEU A 134 -4.04 -12.76 9.46
C LEU A 134 -2.92 -12.03 10.20
N GLY A 135 -3.21 -10.84 10.70
CA GLY A 135 -2.29 -10.10 11.56
C GLY A 135 -2.33 -10.58 13.02
N PRO A 136 -1.34 -10.18 13.84
CA PRO A 136 -1.18 -10.68 15.21
C PRO A 136 -2.41 -10.44 16.10
N ASN A 137 -3.13 -9.33 15.89
CA ASN A 137 -4.33 -8.97 16.65
C ASN A 137 -5.51 -9.94 16.43
N ILE A 138 -5.50 -10.68 15.32
CA ILE A 138 -6.46 -11.74 15.04
C ILE A 138 -5.84 -13.08 15.39
N GLU A 139 -4.65 -13.39 14.89
CA GLU A 139 -4.01 -14.71 15.00
C GLU A 139 -3.71 -15.12 16.45
N LEU A 140 -3.28 -14.17 17.30
CA LEU A 140 -2.93 -14.44 18.70
C LEU A 140 -4.11 -14.29 19.66
N ASN A 141 -5.28 -13.88 19.17
CA ASN A 141 -6.48 -13.69 19.98
C ASN A 141 -7.27 -15.00 20.08
N GLU A 142 -7.52 -15.48 21.30
CA GLU A 142 -8.20 -16.77 21.54
C GLU A 142 -9.67 -16.81 21.09
N GLU A 143 -10.33 -15.65 21.00
CA GLU A 143 -11.72 -15.50 20.53
C GLU A 143 -11.79 -15.45 18.99
N LEU A 144 -10.76 -14.90 18.33
CA LEU A 144 -10.66 -14.76 16.88
C LEU A 144 -9.80 -15.87 16.27
N GLY A 145 -8.48 -15.78 16.24
CA GLY A 145 -7.53 -16.83 15.83
C GLY A 145 -7.54 -17.26 14.36
N THR A 146 -8.68 -17.20 13.68
CA THR A 146 -8.89 -17.64 12.28
C THR A 146 -9.86 -16.69 11.57
N LEU A 147 -9.89 -16.72 10.23
CA LEU A 147 -10.81 -15.91 9.46
C LEU A 147 -12.27 -16.30 9.73
N ASP A 148 -12.55 -17.61 9.84
CA ASP A 148 -13.88 -18.14 10.18
C ASP A 148 -14.43 -17.49 11.45
N ARG A 149 -13.67 -17.54 12.54
CA ARG A 149 -14.07 -16.92 13.81
C ARG A 149 -14.07 -15.40 13.75
N TRP A 150 -13.16 -14.79 12.98
CA TRP A 150 -13.19 -13.34 12.73
C TRP A 150 -14.45 -12.90 11.95
N CYS A 151 -15.08 -13.79 11.20
CA CYS A 151 -16.32 -13.47 10.48
C CYS A 151 -17.59 -13.91 11.22
N ASN A 152 -17.53 -14.98 12.02
CA ASN A 152 -18.72 -15.69 12.48
C ASN A 152 -18.82 -15.88 14.00
N ALA A 153 -17.74 -15.69 14.78
CA ALA A 153 -17.77 -15.95 16.23
C ALA A 153 -18.27 -14.73 17.00
N GLU A 154 -19.30 -14.87 17.81
CA GLU A 154 -19.65 -13.81 18.78
C GLU A 154 -18.49 -13.60 19.75
N ILE A 155 -18.28 -12.33 20.06
CA ILE A 155 -17.11 -11.79 20.73
C ILE A 155 -17.65 -10.86 21.83
N SER A 156 -16.85 -10.58 22.85
CA SER A 156 -17.31 -9.78 24.00
C SER A 156 -17.43 -8.26 23.70
N ASP A 157 -17.96 -7.89 22.52
CA ASP A 157 -18.19 -6.50 22.08
C ASP A 157 -19.65 -6.02 22.27
N GLY A 158 -20.55 -6.91 22.65
CA GLY A 158 -21.98 -6.63 22.81
C GLY A 158 -22.78 -6.67 21.49
N LEU A 159 -22.16 -7.11 20.39
CA LEU A 159 -22.82 -7.30 19.10
C LEU A 159 -23.13 -8.79 18.88
N THR A 160 -24.27 -9.09 18.25
CA THR A 160 -24.74 -10.48 18.03
C THR A 160 -24.90 -10.77 16.55
N GLY A 161 -24.73 -12.04 16.17
CA GLY A 161 -24.88 -12.50 14.78
C GLY A 161 -23.87 -11.94 13.77
N PRO A 162 -22.55 -11.96 14.03
CA PRO A 162 -21.55 -11.48 13.08
C PRO A 162 -21.57 -12.31 11.80
N ALA A 163 -21.40 -11.62 10.67
CA ALA A 163 -21.31 -12.24 9.36
C ALA A 163 -20.52 -11.36 8.39
N CYS A 164 -19.60 -11.99 7.65
CA CYS A 164 -18.85 -11.31 6.61
C CYS A 164 -19.57 -11.31 5.25
N PHE A 165 -19.34 -10.25 4.50
CA PHE A 165 -19.75 -10.08 3.12
C PHE A 165 -18.57 -9.53 2.31
N LEU A 166 -18.50 -9.91 1.04
CA LEU A 166 -17.57 -9.27 0.11
C LEU A 166 -18.28 -8.07 -0.51
N GLU A 167 -17.93 -6.88 -0.03
CA GLU A 167 -18.41 -5.62 -0.59
C GLU A 167 -17.59 -5.33 -1.86
N VAL A 168 -18.26 -5.19 -3.00
CA VAL A 168 -17.62 -4.88 -4.28
C VAL A 168 -18.10 -3.53 -4.81
N TYR A 169 -17.16 -2.64 -5.09
CA TYR A 169 -17.41 -1.31 -5.65
C TYR A 169 -16.99 -1.26 -7.12
N ASP A 170 -17.86 -0.73 -7.97
CA ASP A 170 -17.71 -0.76 -9.43
C ASP A 170 -17.46 0.62 -10.07
N GLY A 171 -17.22 1.64 -9.24
CA GLY A 171 -17.07 3.04 -9.63
C GLY A 171 -18.38 3.86 -9.56
N ASN A 172 -19.55 3.22 -9.53
CA ASN A 172 -20.85 3.89 -9.45
C ASN A 172 -21.65 3.50 -8.21
N GLY A 173 -21.49 2.27 -7.72
CA GLY A 173 -22.19 1.75 -6.55
C GLY A 173 -21.51 0.54 -5.93
N THR A 174 -21.96 0.18 -4.74
CA THR A 174 -21.51 -1.00 -3.99
C THR A 174 -22.53 -2.13 -4.07
N THR A 175 -22.07 -3.37 -4.03
CA THR A 175 -22.91 -4.56 -3.91
C THR A 175 -22.27 -5.53 -2.94
N ASP A 176 -23.07 -6.18 -2.10
CA ASP A 176 -22.58 -7.16 -1.14
C ASP A 176 -22.82 -8.56 -1.66
N LEU A 177 -21.77 -9.38 -1.63
CA LEU A 177 -21.82 -10.79 -1.99
C LEU A 177 -21.61 -11.65 -0.74
N SER A 178 -22.45 -12.67 -0.58
CA SER A 178 -22.30 -13.64 0.51
C SER A 178 -21.00 -14.41 0.36
N VAL A 179 -20.25 -14.53 1.46
CA VAL A 179 -19.02 -15.32 1.51
C VAL A 179 -19.27 -16.66 2.18
N GLU A 180 -18.59 -17.68 1.69
CA GLU A 180 -18.57 -19.02 2.28
C GLU A 180 -17.19 -19.25 2.92
N ILE A 181 -17.17 -19.46 4.23
CA ILE A 181 -15.94 -19.74 4.99
C ILE A 181 -16.09 -21.10 5.64
N ALA A 182 -15.13 -21.99 5.41
CA ALA A 182 -15.12 -23.29 6.06
C ALA A 182 -14.69 -23.15 7.53
N SER A 183 -15.19 -24.03 8.40
CA SER A 183 -14.89 -23.93 9.83
C SER A 183 -13.39 -24.00 10.10
N GLY A 184 -12.88 -23.02 10.87
CA GLY A 184 -11.46 -22.87 11.18
C GLY A 184 -10.55 -22.49 10.01
N ALA A 185 -11.09 -22.10 8.85
CA ALA A 185 -10.30 -21.74 7.68
C ALA A 185 -9.83 -20.27 7.70
N ASN A 186 -8.72 -20.02 7.00
CA ASN A 186 -8.19 -18.69 6.65
C ASN A 186 -8.37 -18.41 5.15
N SER A 187 -9.47 -18.89 4.60
CA SER A 187 -9.79 -18.76 3.17
C SER A 187 -11.30 -18.71 3.00
N PHE A 188 -11.76 -18.01 1.98
CA PHE A 188 -13.19 -17.89 1.70
C PHE A 188 -13.49 -18.06 0.21
N LYS A 189 -14.74 -18.41 -0.08
CA LYS A 189 -15.27 -18.51 -1.45
C LYS A 189 -16.45 -17.58 -1.63
N VAL A 190 -16.62 -17.03 -2.83
CA VAL A 190 -17.72 -16.11 -3.16
C VAL A 190 -18.27 -16.43 -4.54
N ASN A 191 -19.58 -16.54 -4.67
CA ASN A 191 -20.21 -16.60 -5.98
C ASN A 191 -20.28 -15.18 -6.57
N ILE A 192 -19.59 -14.97 -7.69
CA ILE A 192 -19.48 -13.67 -8.36
C ILE A 192 -20.31 -13.58 -9.63
N SER A 193 -21.22 -14.53 -9.86
CA SER A 193 -22.05 -14.62 -11.08
C SER A 193 -22.91 -13.38 -11.34
N SER A 194 -23.30 -12.66 -10.28
CA SER A 194 -24.06 -11.42 -10.36
C SER A 194 -23.26 -10.22 -10.88
N LEU A 195 -21.92 -10.28 -10.86
CA LEU A 195 -21.06 -9.21 -11.35
C LEU A 195 -20.97 -9.25 -12.86
N ALA A 196 -20.89 -8.10 -13.51
CA ALA A 196 -20.74 -8.02 -14.96
C ALA A 196 -19.32 -8.47 -15.39
N LEU A 197 -19.25 -9.10 -16.56
CA LEU A 197 -17.99 -9.35 -17.26
C LEU A 197 -17.36 -8.02 -17.72
N ASN A 198 -16.05 -8.04 -17.92
CA ASN A 198 -15.25 -6.91 -18.43
C ASN A 198 -15.37 -5.62 -17.59
N LYS A 199 -15.65 -5.77 -16.29
CA LYS A 199 -15.72 -4.70 -15.32
C LYS A 199 -14.79 -4.97 -14.13
N THR A 200 -14.02 -3.95 -13.75
CA THR A 200 -13.14 -4.01 -12.57
C THR A 200 -13.91 -3.60 -11.33
N TYR A 201 -13.75 -4.37 -10.27
CA TYR A 201 -14.35 -4.17 -8.97
C TYR A 201 -13.25 -4.02 -7.92
N VAL A 202 -13.41 -3.05 -7.02
CA VAL A 202 -12.63 -2.99 -5.78
C VAL A 202 -13.41 -3.76 -4.73
N ALA A 203 -12.87 -4.90 -4.31
CA ALA A 203 -13.47 -5.81 -3.36
C ALA A 203 -12.85 -5.63 -1.97
N THR A 204 -13.70 -5.64 -0.94
CA THR A 204 -13.28 -5.56 0.47
C THR A 204 -14.09 -6.57 1.27
N LEU A 205 -13.43 -7.43 2.04
CA LEU A 205 -14.13 -8.32 2.96
C LEU A 205 -14.54 -7.50 4.19
N LYS A 206 -15.82 -7.54 4.56
CA LYS A 206 -16.36 -6.67 5.61
C LYS A 206 -17.38 -7.41 6.47
N GLU A 207 -17.26 -7.29 7.78
CA GLU A 207 -18.25 -7.77 8.74
C GLU A 207 -19.43 -6.78 8.76
N LYS A 208 -20.64 -7.27 8.47
CA LYS A 208 -21.89 -6.46 8.47
C LYS A 208 -23.04 -7.10 9.23
N GLY A 209 -22.91 -8.35 9.65
CA GLY A 209 -23.98 -9.09 10.33
C GLY A 209 -24.28 -8.50 11.70
N SER A 210 -23.25 -8.25 12.51
CA SER A 210 -23.40 -7.68 13.85
C SER A 210 -23.30 -6.15 13.86
N GLY A 211 -22.80 -5.55 12.77
CA GLY A 211 -22.67 -4.10 12.61
C GLY A 211 -21.33 -3.54 13.08
N SER A 212 -20.32 -4.39 13.28
CA SER A 212 -18.97 -3.93 13.66
C SER A 212 -18.29 -3.14 12.52
N GLU A 213 -18.70 -3.39 11.27
CA GLU A 213 -18.17 -2.77 10.04
C GLU A 213 -16.65 -2.97 9.86
N ALA A 214 -16.06 -3.91 10.62
CA ALA A 214 -14.65 -4.25 10.52
C ALA A 214 -14.33 -4.83 9.14
N LYS A 215 -13.20 -4.44 8.57
CA LYS A 215 -12.89 -4.72 7.16
C LYS A 215 -11.45 -5.20 6.93
N SER A 216 -11.26 -5.95 5.85
CA SER A 216 -9.94 -6.28 5.31
C SER A 216 -9.35 -5.11 4.52
N LYS A 217 -8.09 -5.27 4.09
CA LYS A 217 -7.58 -4.46 2.98
C LYS A 217 -8.35 -4.77 1.69
N SER A 218 -8.56 -3.75 0.88
CA SER A 218 -9.20 -3.89 -0.43
C SER A 218 -8.26 -4.50 -1.46
N PHE A 219 -8.84 -5.20 -2.43
CA PHE A 219 -8.14 -5.79 -3.56
C PHE A 219 -9.01 -5.66 -4.82
N GLN A 220 -8.41 -5.83 -6.00
CA GLN A 220 -9.14 -5.66 -7.25
C GLN A 220 -9.42 -7.02 -7.89
N ILE A 221 -10.63 -7.18 -8.40
CA ILE A 221 -11.01 -8.31 -9.25
C ILE A 221 -11.65 -7.76 -10.53
N ARG A 222 -11.39 -8.42 -11.65
CA ARG A 222 -12.09 -8.13 -12.91
C ARG A 222 -12.49 -9.43 -13.54
N ARG A 223 -13.79 -9.58 -13.78
CA ARG A 223 -14.33 -10.77 -14.43
C ARG A 223 -14.11 -10.72 -15.93
N ILE A 224 -13.79 -11.85 -16.54
CA ILE A 224 -13.58 -12.00 -17.98
C ILE A 224 -14.29 -13.24 -18.50
N GLU A 225 -14.60 -13.26 -19.79
CA GLU A 225 -14.92 -14.50 -20.48
C GLU A 225 -13.61 -15.16 -20.93
N TYR A 226 -13.26 -16.29 -20.31
CA TYR A 226 -12.01 -16.96 -20.63
C TYR A 226 -12.12 -17.71 -21.95
N SER A 227 -11.44 -17.19 -22.96
CA SER A 227 -11.27 -17.83 -24.25
C SER A 227 -9.95 -18.61 -24.25
N THR A 228 -9.98 -19.85 -24.76
CA THR A 228 -8.79 -20.70 -24.93
C THR A 228 -8.09 -20.49 -26.28
N GLY A 229 -8.56 -19.52 -27.07
CA GLY A 229 -7.93 -19.14 -28.33
C GLY A 229 -6.87 -18.07 -28.12
N ASP A 230 -5.93 -17.94 -29.05
CA ASP A 230 -4.94 -16.85 -29.18
C ASP A 230 -5.58 -15.43 -29.35
N ASP A 231 -6.80 -15.24 -28.86
CA ASP A 231 -7.51 -13.98 -28.85
C ASP A 231 -7.02 -13.16 -27.65
N ASN A 232 -6.19 -12.16 -27.98
CA ASN A 232 -5.77 -11.00 -27.17
C ASN A 232 -6.30 -10.98 -25.73
N ASP A 233 -5.39 -11.09 -24.76
CA ASP A 233 -5.65 -10.79 -23.34
C ASP A 233 -6.50 -9.50 -23.18
N GLU A 234 -7.83 -9.64 -22.96
CA GLU A 234 -8.79 -8.54 -22.73
C GLU A 234 -8.65 -7.92 -21.32
N ALA A 235 -7.62 -8.33 -20.58
CA ALA A 235 -7.28 -7.80 -19.28
C ALA A 235 -6.79 -6.35 -19.35
N PRO A 236 -6.93 -5.54 -18.29
CA PRO A 236 -6.14 -4.33 -18.15
C PRO A 236 -4.64 -4.67 -18.19
N LEU A 237 -3.84 -3.73 -18.68
CA LEU A 237 -2.38 -3.83 -18.67
C LEU A 237 -1.87 -4.04 -17.25
N LYS A 238 -0.95 -5.00 -17.09
CA LYS A 238 -0.39 -5.35 -15.78
C LYS A 238 0.37 -4.15 -15.21
N ILE A 239 0.17 -3.86 -13.93
CA ILE A 239 0.81 -2.75 -13.24
C ILE A 239 1.93 -3.27 -12.34
N MET A 240 3.10 -2.63 -12.42
CA MET A 240 4.27 -2.87 -11.61
C MET A 240 4.52 -1.67 -10.67
N PRO A 241 4.45 -1.85 -9.33
CA PRO A 241 4.85 -0.82 -8.39
C PRO A 241 6.36 -0.61 -8.41
N ILE A 242 6.77 0.66 -8.44
CA ILE A 242 8.16 1.10 -8.46
C ILE A 242 8.46 1.81 -7.14
N SER A 243 9.51 1.35 -6.46
CA SER A 243 9.96 1.94 -5.21
C SER A 243 11.08 2.95 -5.47
N GLN A 244 11.18 3.96 -4.61
CA GLN A 244 12.29 4.92 -4.59
C GLN A 244 13.17 4.63 -3.37
N TYR A 245 14.48 4.77 -3.51
CA TYR A 245 15.39 4.78 -2.38
C TYR A 245 16.54 5.76 -2.62
N THR A 246 17.31 6.04 -1.58
CA THR A 246 18.42 7.00 -1.63
C THR A 246 19.75 6.28 -1.44
N CYS A 247 20.77 6.70 -2.19
CA CYS A 247 22.16 6.47 -1.82
C CYS A 247 22.82 7.79 -1.43
N LEU A 248 23.79 7.70 -0.54
CA LEU A 248 24.57 8.83 -0.07
C LEU A 248 25.97 8.75 -0.65
N THR A 249 26.39 9.84 -1.30
CA THR A 249 27.80 10.08 -1.63
C THR A 249 28.38 11.04 -0.61
N ARG A 250 29.38 10.59 0.14
CA ARG A 250 30.13 11.40 1.11
C ARG A 250 31.31 12.08 0.43
N ALA A 251 31.65 13.25 0.95
CA ALA A 251 32.95 13.86 0.74
C ALA A 251 33.72 13.87 2.07
N GLY A 252 35.04 13.68 1.99
CA GLY A 252 35.89 13.58 3.16
C GLY A 252 37.31 13.12 2.85
N THR A 253 38.06 12.80 3.89
CA THR A 253 39.49 12.44 3.81
C THR A 253 39.70 11.04 4.37
N GLN A 254 40.35 10.17 3.58
CA GLN A 254 40.85 8.90 4.08
C GLN A 254 42.14 9.17 4.86
N VAL A 255 42.13 8.89 6.17
CA VAL A 255 43.33 8.96 7.02
C VAL A 255 43.60 7.59 7.66
N ASP A 256 44.85 7.33 8.05
CA ASP A 256 45.29 6.04 8.60
C ASP A 256 44.52 5.61 9.87
N ALA A 257 43.92 6.56 10.58
CA ALA A 257 43.10 6.34 11.77
C ALA A 257 41.61 6.04 11.49
N GLY A 258 41.20 6.02 10.20
CA GLY A 258 39.82 5.86 9.74
C GLY A 258 39.33 7.06 8.93
N ASN A 259 38.33 6.86 8.06
CA ASN A 259 37.83 7.92 7.18
C ASN A 259 37.14 9.05 7.96
N LEU A 260 37.47 10.30 7.63
CA LEU A 260 36.78 11.49 8.11
C LEU A 260 35.71 11.90 7.09
N TYR A 261 34.47 12.06 7.53
CA TYR A 261 33.34 12.43 6.66
C TYR A 261 32.82 13.81 7.04
N GLU A 262 32.78 14.75 6.09
CA GLU A 262 32.40 16.13 6.37
C GLU A 262 31.00 16.46 5.84
N ASN A 263 30.67 15.98 4.64
CA ASN A 263 29.42 16.27 3.97
C ASN A 263 28.92 15.05 3.18
N ALA A 264 27.63 15.03 2.86
CA ALA A 264 27.06 14.01 1.98
C ALA A 264 25.97 14.59 1.08
N ALA A 265 25.90 14.11 -0.16
CA ALA A 265 24.81 14.37 -1.08
C ALA A 265 23.92 13.12 -1.24
N ARG A 266 22.61 13.37 -1.35
CA ARG A 266 21.60 12.37 -1.68
C ARG A 266 21.48 12.20 -3.18
N LEU A 267 21.32 10.96 -3.61
CA LEU A 267 21.01 10.53 -4.97
C LEU A 267 19.84 9.55 -4.93
N HIS A 268 18.81 9.78 -5.73
CA HIS A 268 17.61 8.95 -5.77
C HIS A 268 17.67 7.91 -6.89
N TYR A 269 17.30 6.68 -6.54
CA TYR A 269 17.27 5.53 -7.43
C TYR A 269 15.91 4.83 -7.34
N TYR A 270 15.58 4.08 -8.39
CA TYR A 270 14.28 3.46 -8.54
C TYR A 270 14.43 1.99 -8.92
N PHE A 271 13.53 1.15 -8.42
CA PHE A 271 13.51 -0.25 -8.79
C PHE A 271 12.09 -0.81 -8.79
N ALA A 272 11.82 -1.71 -9.73
CA ALA A 272 10.57 -2.44 -9.80
C ALA A 272 10.48 -3.45 -8.65
N SER A 273 9.27 -3.70 -8.14
CA SER A 273 9.07 -4.60 -6.99
C SER A 273 9.53 -6.04 -7.23
N ASN A 274 9.69 -6.46 -8.49
CA ASN A 274 10.21 -7.77 -8.89
C ASN A 274 11.71 -7.76 -9.25
N ASN A 275 12.39 -6.61 -9.19
CA ASN A 275 13.78 -6.44 -9.57
C ASN A 275 14.50 -5.55 -8.54
N ASN A 276 14.81 -6.13 -7.38
CA ASN A 276 15.52 -5.42 -6.32
C ASN A 276 16.92 -4.98 -6.76
N PRO A 277 17.42 -3.84 -6.24
CA PRO A 277 18.75 -3.36 -6.58
C PRO A 277 19.82 -4.35 -6.12
N PRO A 278 20.83 -4.65 -6.95
CA PRO A 278 21.94 -5.51 -6.56
C PRO A 278 22.82 -4.83 -5.48
N SER A 279 23.80 -5.55 -4.95
CA SER A 279 24.83 -4.94 -4.10
C SER A 279 25.65 -3.92 -4.86
N LEU A 280 26.03 -2.84 -4.19
CA LEU A 280 27.14 -2.01 -4.62
C LEU A 280 28.44 -2.82 -4.70
N PRO A 281 29.34 -2.51 -5.65
CA PRO A 281 30.69 -3.06 -5.67
C PRO A 281 31.43 -2.78 -4.35
N PRO A 282 32.18 -3.75 -3.81
CA PRO A 282 32.93 -3.55 -2.57
C PRO A 282 34.07 -2.54 -2.77
N GLY A 283 34.45 -1.86 -1.69
CA GLY A 283 35.67 -1.04 -1.65
C GLY A 283 35.50 0.47 -1.84
N ASP A 284 34.28 0.97 -2.01
CA ASP A 284 34.00 2.42 -2.00
C ASP A 284 33.31 2.84 -0.69
N PRO A 285 34.04 3.34 0.32
CA PRO A 285 33.44 3.79 1.58
C PRO A 285 32.75 5.17 1.46
N PHE A 286 32.87 5.85 0.32
CA PHE A 286 32.27 7.15 0.09
C PHE A 286 30.88 7.05 -0.54
N LEU A 287 30.46 5.85 -0.96
CA LEU A 287 29.16 5.60 -1.55
C LEU A 287 28.47 4.44 -0.83
N PHE A 288 27.27 4.66 -0.32
CA PHE A 288 26.50 3.61 0.33
C PHE A 288 25.00 3.86 0.20
N CYS A 289 24.23 2.79 0.19
CA CYS A 289 22.77 2.81 0.01
C CYS A 289 22.02 2.15 1.18
N HIS A 290 22.73 1.75 2.24
CA HIS A 290 22.23 1.04 3.42
C HIS A 290 22.80 1.63 4.72
N ASP A 291 22.32 1.19 5.88
CA ASP A 291 22.87 1.63 7.16
C ASP A 291 24.23 0.96 7.45
N VAL A 292 25.30 1.69 7.14
CA VAL A 292 26.68 1.24 7.35
C VAL A 292 27.07 1.07 8.83
N ASN A 293 26.39 1.74 9.76
CA ASN A 293 26.68 1.56 11.19
C ASN A 293 26.13 0.23 11.71
N ARG A 294 25.06 -0.26 11.07
CA ARG A 294 24.40 -1.52 11.43
C ARG A 294 25.01 -2.73 10.72
N TYR A 295 25.27 -2.60 9.41
CA TYR A 295 25.65 -3.74 8.56
C TYR A 295 27.11 -3.70 8.07
N GLY A 296 27.86 -2.64 8.38
CA GLY A 296 29.22 -2.44 7.87
C GLY A 296 29.26 -1.77 6.49
N ASN A 297 30.47 -1.60 5.95
CA ASN A 297 30.68 -0.85 4.69
C ASN A 297 30.26 -1.63 3.44
N ASP A 298 30.33 -2.95 3.47
CA ASP A 298 30.00 -3.78 2.31
C ASP A 298 28.48 -3.91 2.16
N ASP A 299 27.97 -3.69 0.95
CA ASP A 299 26.54 -3.71 0.66
C ASP A 299 26.02 -5.13 0.35
N SER A 300 24.74 -5.37 0.64
CA SER A 300 24.03 -6.64 0.37
C SER A 300 22.64 -6.36 -0.19
N PRO A 301 22.11 -7.18 -1.12
CA PRO A 301 20.73 -7.03 -1.58
C PRO A 301 19.70 -7.34 -0.47
N LEU A 302 20.15 -7.92 0.64
CA LEU A 302 19.33 -8.26 1.81
C LEU A 302 19.22 -7.10 2.82
N TYR A 303 19.97 -6.02 2.64
CA TYR A 303 19.96 -4.89 3.57
C TYR A 303 18.88 -3.88 3.19
N ASP A 304 18.26 -3.31 4.22
CA ASP A 304 17.29 -2.23 4.05
C ASP A 304 17.94 -1.04 3.36
N ARG A 305 17.29 -0.53 2.30
CA ARG A 305 17.75 0.64 1.56
C ARG A 305 17.41 1.93 2.30
N LEU A 306 18.31 2.90 2.27
CA LEU A 306 18.13 4.18 2.93
C LEU A 306 16.94 4.94 2.33
N GLU A 307 16.13 5.53 3.22
CA GLU A 307 14.98 6.38 2.85
C GLU A 307 14.03 5.67 1.85
N LEU A 308 13.88 4.35 1.94
CA LEU A 308 13.01 3.56 1.05
C LEU A 308 11.55 4.05 1.14
N ILE A 309 11.03 4.48 0.00
CA ILE A 309 9.61 4.78 -0.22
C ILE A 309 9.05 3.66 -1.10
N PRO A 310 8.38 2.66 -0.51
CA PRO A 310 7.76 1.59 -1.28
C PRO A 310 6.63 2.15 -2.14
N GLN A 311 6.48 1.64 -3.36
CA GLN A 311 5.41 2.04 -4.28
C GLN A 311 5.32 3.56 -4.48
N HIS A 312 6.48 4.22 -4.59
CA HIS A 312 6.57 5.65 -4.87
C HIS A 312 5.81 6.05 -6.15
N MET A 313 5.81 5.18 -7.15
CA MET A 313 5.02 5.30 -8.37
C MET A 313 4.64 3.92 -8.93
N ALA A 314 3.82 3.89 -9.97
CA ALA A 314 3.44 2.67 -10.68
C ALA A 314 3.74 2.83 -12.18
N LEU A 315 4.13 1.75 -12.84
CA LEU A 315 4.32 1.68 -14.29
C LEU A 315 3.59 0.45 -14.82
N TRP A 316 3.46 0.32 -16.14
CA TRP A 316 3.02 -0.95 -16.72
C TRP A 316 4.18 -1.96 -16.78
N ASP A 317 3.88 -3.21 -16.46
CA ASP A 317 4.85 -4.27 -16.23
C ASP A 317 5.56 -4.69 -17.53
N LEU A 318 6.86 -4.92 -17.44
CA LEU A 318 7.68 -5.44 -18.53
C LEU A 318 7.34 -6.87 -18.92
N SER A 319 6.76 -7.64 -17.98
CA SER A 319 6.36 -9.02 -18.22
C SER A 319 5.04 -9.14 -18.96
N ASP A 320 4.33 -8.03 -19.23
CA ASP A 320 3.08 -8.06 -19.98
C ASP A 320 3.41 -8.26 -21.47
N VAL A 321 3.07 -9.45 -21.97
CA VAL A 321 3.43 -9.93 -23.31
C VAL A 321 2.91 -9.04 -24.43
N ARG A 322 1.92 -8.18 -24.15
CA ARG A 322 1.36 -7.25 -25.14
C ARG A 322 2.28 -6.07 -25.41
N PHE A 323 3.28 -5.80 -24.56
CA PHE A 323 4.33 -4.84 -24.88
C PHE A 323 5.47 -5.44 -25.72
N ALA A 324 5.51 -6.76 -25.87
CA ALA A 324 6.44 -7.40 -26.79
C ALA A 324 6.04 -7.12 -28.25
N ASP A 325 7.03 -7.19 -29.13
CA ASP A 325 6.85 -7.21 -30.58
C ASP A 325 6.93 -8.68 -31.03
N GLN A 326 5.79 -9.38 -31.00
CA GLN A 326 5.77 -10.82 -31.31
C GLN A 326 5.77 -11.08 -32.81
N ASN A 327 5.35 -10.09 -33.61
CA ASN A 327 5.25 -10.19 -35.06
C ASN A 327 6.50 -9.63 -35.80
N SER A 328 7.46 -9.07 -35.06
CA SER A 328 8.71 -8.47 -35.54
C SER A 328 8.52 -7.24 -36.45
N ASP A 329 7.46 -6.44 -36.23
CA ASP A 329 7.19 -5.22 -37.00
C ASP A 329 7.84 -3.95 -36.40
N SER A 330 8.61 -4.11 -35.31
CA SER A 330 9.25 -3.06 -34.52
C SER A 330 8.30 -2.15 -33.74
N ARG A 331 7.06 -2.60 -33.49
CA ARG A 331 6.07 -1.94 -32.64
C ARG A 331 5.59 -2.92 -31.58
N SER A 332 5.19 -2.39 -30.43
CA SER A 332 4.57 -3.23 -29.39
C SER A 332 3.19 -3.67 -29.85
N ASP A 333 2.85 -4.95 -29.70
CA ASP A 333 1.58 -5.53 -30.12
C ASP A 333 0.37 -4.76 -29.56
N ILE A 334 0.46 -4.23 -28.33
CA ILE A 334 -0.63 -3.47 -27.71
C ILE A 334 -1.06 -2.23 -28.52
N ASN A 335 -0.11 -1.57 -29.16
CA ASN A 335 -0.40 -0.41 -30.01
C ASN A 335 -1.17 -0.86 -31.27
N GLU A 336 -0.85 -2.04 -31.81
CA GLU A 336 -1.59 -2.63 -32.91
C GLU A 336 -2.97 -3.12 -32.49
N THR A 337 -3.10 -3.76 -31.33
CA THR A 337 -4.39 -4.21 -30.80
C THR A 337 -5.34 -3.03 -30.64
N ILE A 338 -4.88 -1.91 -30.06
CA ILE A 338 -5.70 -0.69 -29.95
C ILE A 338 -6.06 -0.13 -31.33
N GLN A 339 -5.09 -0.07 -32.25
CA GLN A 339 -5.32 0.41 -33.62
C GLN A 339 -6.34 -0.46 -34.38
N LYS A 340 -6.24 -1.79 -34.25
CA LYS A 340 -7.14 -2.74 -34.88
C LYS A 340 -8.55 -2.64 -34.31
N ARG A 341 -8.70 -2.58 -32.99
CA ARG A 341 -10.02 -2.36 -32.35
C ARG A 341 -10.66 -1.05 -32.79
N LEU A 342 -9.88 0.02 -32.91
CA LEU A 342 -10.38 1.31 -33.38
C LEU A 342 -10.91 1.25 -34.83
N LEU A 343 -10.29 0.41 -35.67
CA LEU A 343 -10.75 0.14 -37.03
C LEU A 343 -11.96 -0.80 -37.07
N ASP A 344 -11.92 -1.91 -36.33
CA ASP A 344 -12.94 -2.97 -36.39
C ASP A 344 -14.25 -2.53 -35.70
N ASP A 345 -14.17 -1.89 -34.53
CA ASP A 345 -15.34 -1.51 -33.73
C ASP A 345 -15.97 -0.19 -34.21
N TYR A 346 -15.16 0.72 -34.75
CA TYR A 346 -15.58 2.10 -35.05
C TYR A 346 -15.26 2.57 -36.48
N GLY A 347 -14.58 1.78 -37.30
CA GLY A 347 -14.21 2.16 -38.67
C GLY A 347 -13.14 3.26 -38.74
N ILE A 348 -12.40 3.52 -37.65
CA ILE A 348 -11.43 4.62 -37.56
C ILE A 348 -10.02 4.08 -37.79
N ASN A 349 -9.38 4.51 -38.89
CA ASN A 349 -7.98 4.18 -39.17
C ASN A 349 -7.03 5.26 -38.60
N LYS A 350 -6.29 4.93 -37.54
CA LYS A 350 -5.33 5.82 -36.88
C LYS A 350 -4.13 5.03 -36.38
N THR A 351 -2.92 5.48 -36.69
CA THR A 351 -1.70 4.90 -36.12
C THR A 351 -1.64 5.20 -34.62
N ILE A 352 -1.50 4.14 -33.81
CA ILE A 352 -1.33 4.25 -32.36
C ILE A 352 0.14 3.96 -32.02
N ASN A 353 0.73 4.84 -31.23
CA ASN A 353 2.04 4.65 -30.61
C ASN A 353 2.10 5.52 -29.36
N ILE A 354 1.61 4.97 -28.24
CA ILE A 354 1.36 5.76 -27.02
C ILE A 354 2.09 5.23 -25.78
N PHE A 355 2.82 4.11 -25.87
CA PHE A 355 3.55 3.52 -24.74
C PHE A 355 5.05 3.55 -24.93
N GLY A 356 5.77 4.08 -23.93
CA GLY A 356 7.22 4.23 -23.92
C GLY A 356 7.86 3.46 -22.79
N LEU A 357 9.05 2.90 -23.04
CA LEU A 357 9.83 2.19 -22.03
C LEU A 357 10.64 3.17 -21.19
N LEU A 358 10.42 3.19 -19.88
CA LEU A 358 11.28 3.92 -18.96
C LEU A 358 12.44 3.04 -18.53
N THR A 359 13.67 3.49 -18.79
CA THR A 359 14.89 2.91 -18.21
C THR A 359 15.52 3.93 -17.27
N TRP A 360 15.90 3.47 -16.08
CA TRP A 360 16.51 4.34 -15.08
C TRP A 360 17.50 3.59 -14.22
N PRO A 361 18.62 4.20 -13.80
CA PRO A 361 19.56 3.54 -12.91
C PRO A 361 18.87 3.06 -11.63
N ASN A 362 19.02 1.77 -11.31
CA ASN A 362 18.57 1.21 -10.05
C ASN A 362 19.69 1.17 -9.00
N MET A 363 20.89 1.64 -9.32
CA MET A 363 22.02 1.84 -8.41
C MET A 363 23.01 2.88 -9.00
N PRO A 364 23.91 3.46 -8.19
CA PRO A 364 25.02 4.27 -8.67
C PRO A 364 26.01 3.48 -9.54
N ASN A 365 26.76 4.20 -10.41
CA ASN A 365 27.89 3.66 -11.17
C ASN A 365 27.60 2.35 -11.91
N ILE A 366 26.47 2.29 -12.64
CA ILE A 366 26.14 1.13 -13.47
C ILE A 366 27.14 1.01 -14.62
N ASP A 367 28.06 0.04 -14.52
CA ASP A 367 28.86 -0.44 -15.64
C ASP A 367 27.98 -1.38 -16.50
N GLY A 368 27.16 -0.82 -17.39
CA GLY A 368 26.28 -1.61 -18.26
C GLY A 368 25.05 -0.88 -18.78
N SER A 369 24.06 -1.65 -19.25
CA SER A 369 22.77 -1.11 -19.69
C SER A 369 21.91 -0.71 -18.50
N THR A 370 21.40 0.52 -18.51
CA THR A 370 20.38 1.01 -17.57
C THR A 370 19.20 0.04 -17.52
N PRO A 371 18.75 -0.41 -16.33
CA PRO A 371 17.67 -1.38 -16.25
C PRO A 371 16.33 -0.77 -16.65
N ASN A 372 15.49 -1.61 -17.21
CA ASN A 372 14.11 -1.28 -17.53
C ASN A 372 13.29 -1.22 -16.24
N LEU A 373 12.55 -0.13 -16.02
CA LEU A 373 11.62 0.00 -14.90
C LEU A 373 10.21 -0.45 -15.26
N GLY A 374 9.76 -0.15 -16.49
CA GLY A 374 8.40 -0.41 -16.92
C GLY A 374 7.99 0.50 -18.06
N TYR A 375 6.77 0.32 -18.55
CA TYR A 375 6.20 1.19 -19.57
C TYR A 375 5.42 2.34 -18.93
N TYR A 376 5.43 3.49 -19.59
CA TYR A 376 4.57 4.63 -19.32
C TYR A 376 3.88 5.06 -20.61
N MET A 377 2.97 6.02 -20.51
CA MET A 377 2.12 6.44 -21.61
C MET A 377 2.40 7.89 -21.99
N VAL A 378 2.40 8.22 -23.28
CA VAL A 378 2.66 9.58 -23.75
C VAL A 378 1.54 10.50 -23.29
N PRO A 379 1.82 11.71 -22.79
CA PRO A 379 0.78 12.67 -22.40
C PRO A 379 -0.10 13.10 -23.59
N TRP A 380 -1.37 13.41 -23.31
CA TRP A 380 -2.28 14.00 -24.30
C TRP A 380 -2.24 15.51 -24.23
N ILE A 381 -2.58 16.15 -25.34
CA ILE A 381 -2.81 17.59 -25.41
C ILE A 381 -4.23 17.80 -25.90
N ASP A 382 -5.04 18.48 -25.09
CA ASP A 382 -6.36 18.92 -25.49
C ASP A 382 -6.22 19.93 -26.65
N PRO A 383 -6.79 19.64 -27.84
CA PRO A 383 -6.63 20.49 -29.01
C PRO A 383 -7.32 21.86 -28.85
N VAL A 384 -8.29 21.99 -27.94
CA VAL A 384 -9.03 23.23 -27.70
C VAL A 384 -8.29 24.12 -26.71
N SER A 385 -7.95 23.57 -25.54
CA SER A 385 -7.30 24.34 -24.48
C SER A 385 -5.77 24.42 -24.62
N GLY A 386 -5.17 23.55 -25.44
CA GLY A 386 -3.72 23.38 -25.54
C GLY A 386 -3.09 22.77 -24.29
N ARG A 387 -3.91 22.31 -23.33
CA ARG A 387 -3.44 21.80 -22.04
C ARG A 387 -3.10 20.33 -22.12
N ALA A 388 -2.01 19.96 -21.49
CA ALA A 388 -1.64 18.56 -21.40
C ALA A 388 -2.40 17.87 -20.26
N PHE A 389 -2.75 16.60 -20.47
CA PHE A 389 -3.42 15.80 -19.45
C PHE A 389 -3.04 14.32 -19.56
N CYS A 390 -3.27 13.61 -18.45
CA CYS A 390 -3.26 12.16 -18.40
C CYS A 390 -4.71 11.65 -18.29
N PRO A 391 -5.13 10.69 -19.13
CA PRO A 391 -6.50 10.21 -19.15
C PRO A 391 -6.96 9.69 -17.79
N ASN A 392 -8.12 10.15 -17.38
CA ASN A 392 -8.83 9.69 -16.18
C ASN A 392 -10.23 9.19 -16.56
N GLN A 393 -11.03 8.83 -15.55
CA GLN A 393 -12.40 8.34 -15.78
C GLN A 393 -13.27 9.29 -16.60
N THR A 394 -13.10 10.60 -16.48
CA THR A 394 -13.86 11.57 -17.30
C THR A 394 -13.49 11.44 -18.78
N ASN A 395 -12.21 11.28 -19.10
CA ASN A 395 -11.76 11.08 -20.49
C ASN A 395 -12.23 9.72 -21.03
N TYR A 396 -12.08 8.66 -20.25
CA TYR A 396 -12.47 7.30 -20.62
C TYR A 396 -13.97 7.12 -20.88
N ASN A 397 -14.80 7.92 -20.20
CA ASN A 397 -16.25 7.94 -20.39
C ASN A 397 -16.72 9.03 -21.38
N SER A 398 -15.80 9.69 -22.08
CA SER A 398 -16.14 10.68 -23.10
C SER A 398 -16.60 10.01 -24.40
N ASP A 399 -17.02 10.83 -25.37
CA ASP A 399 -17.42 10.37 -26.70
C ASP A 399 -16.25 9.91 -27.58
N ASP A 400 -15.00 10.16 -27.17
CA ASP A 400 -13.80 9.77 -27.90
C ASP A 400 -13.58 8.26 -27.85
N LYS A 401 -13.68 7.62 -29.03
CA LYS A 401 -13.61 6.17 -29.19
C LYS A 401 -12.26 5.58 -28.84
N LEU A 402 -11.18 6.34 -29.01
CA LEU A 402 -9.87 5.90 -28.54
C LEU A 402 -9.85 5.83 -27.01
N PHE A 403 -10.41 6.82 -26.31
CA PHE A 403 -10.48 6.77 -24.85
C PHE A 403 -11.42 5.68 -24.34
N ASN A 404 -12.49 5.33 -25.06
CA ASN A 404 -13.34 4.19 -24.71
C ASN A 404 -12.55 2.86 -24.77
N ILE A 405 -11.75 2.64 -25.83
CA ILE A 405 -10.88 1.45 -25.93
C ILE A 405 -9.81 1.47 -24.83
N LEU A 406 -9.17 2.62 -24.62
CA LEU A 406 -8.13 2.76 -23.58
C LEU A 406 -8.68 2.50 -22.18
N LYS A 407 -9.96 2.80 -21.90
CA LYS A 407 -10.60 2.44 -20.64
C LYS A 407 -10.49 0.95 -20.34
N GLU A 408 -10.70 0.12 -21.35
CA GLU A 408 -10.69 -1.34 -21.22
C GLU A 408 -9.27 -1.88 -21.13
N VAL A 409 -8.38 -1.34 -21.98
CA VAL A 409 -6.98 -1.76 -22.05
C VAL A 409 -6.17 -1.31 -20.83
N ILE A 410 -6.39 -0.09 -20.33
CA ILE A 410 -5.64 0.46 -19.20
C ILE A 410 -6.30 0.11 -17.87
N GLY A 411 -7.64 0.14 -17.80
CA GLY A 411 -8.43 -0.25 -16.63
C GLY A 411 -8.38 0.71 -15.43
N VAL A 412 -7.48 1.69 -15.41
CA VAL A 412 -7.28 2.62 -14.28
C VAL A 412 -7.09 4.07 -14.74
N SER A 413 -7.40 5.02 -13.85
CA SER A 413 -7.02 6.43 -14.05
C SER A 413 -5.50 6.55 -14.14
N THR A 414 -5.03 7.55 -14.89
CA THR A 414 -3.61 7.87 -14.98
C THR A 414 -3.29 9.25 -14.43
N GLU A 415 -2.07 9.43 -13.96
CA GLU A 415 -1.55 10.70 -13.45
C GLU A 415 -0.22 11.06 -14.15
N GLY A 416 0.11 12.35 -14.16
CA GLY A 416 1.33 12.86 -14.78
C GLY A 416 2.61 12.45 -14.08
N MET A 417 3.65 12.23 -14.88
CA MET A 417 5.03 12.02 -14.44
C MET A 417 5.88 13.24 -14.75
N TYR A 418 6.66 13.68 -13.76
CA TYR A 418 7.57 14.82 -13.88
C TYR A 418 8.98 14.44 -13.45
N MET A 419 9.98 15.04 -14.11
CA MET A 419 11.37 14.99 -13.67
C MET A 419 11.75 16.31 -12.99
N ALA A 420 12.54 16.21 -11.95
CA ALA A 420 13.02 17.35 -11.21
C ALA A 420 14.51 17.22 -10.91
N VAL A 421 15.25 18.31 -11.02
CA VAL A 421 16.67 18.36 -10.69
C VAL A 421 16.88 19.08 -9.37
N LYS A 422 17.70 18.48 -8.50
CA LYS A 422 18.12 19.10 -7.24
C LYS A 422 18.91 20.38 -7.50
N GLU A 423 18.80 21.37 -6.61
CA GLU A 423 19.74 22.49 -6.61
C GLU A 423 21.20 22.02 -6.57
N ALA A 424 22.07 22.77 -7.25
CA ALA A 424 23.50 22.52 -7.21
C ALA A 424 24.01 22.67 -5.77
N GLU A 425 24.77 21.67 -5.32
CA GLU A 425 25.31 21.59 -3.97
C GLU A 425 26.82 21.44 -4.05
N LEU A 426 27.53 22.15 -3.17
CA LEU A 426 28.98 22.06 -3.06
C LEU A 426 29.30 21.21 -1.83
N LEU A 427 30.16 20.21 -2.00
CA LEU A 427 30.75 19.41 -0.95
C LEU A 427 32.20 19.86 -0.75
N SER A 428 32.69 19.90 0.49
CA SER A 428 34.12 20.13 0.75
C SER A 428 34.92 18.85 0.50
N ASN A 429 35.99 18.93 -0.29
CA ASN A 429 36.98 17.84 -0.42
C ASN A 429 38.02 17.89 0.71
N ALA A 430 39.01 16.99 0.65
CA ALA A 430 40.07 16.86 1.66
C ALA A 430 40.92 18.12 1.90
N ASP A 431 40.98 19.03 0.91
CA ASP A 431 41.71 20.30 0.99
C ASP A 431 40.79 21.48 1.38
N ASN A 432 39.55 21.18 1.81
CA ASN A 432 38.47 22.13 2.07
C ASN A 432 38.10 22.98 0.84
N GLU A 433 38.39 22.46 -0.36
CA GLU A 433 37.96 23.07 -1.62
C GLU A 433 36.54 22.64 -1.97
N PRO A 434 35.71 23.55 -2.49
CA PRO A 434 34.36 23.21 -2.90
C PRO A 434 34.37 22.38 -4.19
N VAL A 435 33.84 21.16 -4.10
CA VAL A 435 33.58 20.26 -5.23
C VAL A 435 32.08 20.16 -5.46
N LEU A 436 31.65 20.22 -6.71
CA LEU A 436 30.25 20.08 -7.06
C LEU A 436 29.77 18.65 -6.77
N ALA A 437 28.71 18.53 -5.96
CA ALA A 437 28.04 17.27 -5.73
C ALA A 437 27.50 16.69 -7.05
N PRO A 438 27.43 15.35 -7.20
CA PRO A 438 26.74 14.75 -8.32
C PRO A 438 25.30 15.28 -8.45
N THR A 439 24.86 15.45 -9.70
CA THR A 439 23.51 15.94 -9.99
C THR A 439 22.51 14.85 -9.67
N ASP A 440 21.49 15.20 -8.90
CA ASP A 440 20.40 14.31 -8.56
C ASP A 440 19.14 14.65 -9.36
N ILE A 441 18.53 13.62 -9.94
CA ILE A 441 17.30 13.73 -10.72
C ILE A 441 16.24 12.82 -10.10
N MET A 442 15.10 13.40 -9.79
CA MET A 442 13.96 12.73 -9.17
C MET A 442 12.79 12.66 -10.13
N ILE A 443 12.14 11.50 -10.16
CA ILE A 443 10.83 11.29 -10.78
C ILE A 443 9.75 11.48 -9.71
N VAL A 444 8.77 12.35 -9.97
CA VAL A 444 7.68 12.68 -9.04
C VAL A 444 6.32 12.60 -9.74
N ARG A 445 5.34 12.06 -9.01
CA ARG A 445 3.96 11.89 -9.49
C ARG A 445 3.11 13.15 -9.31
N GLU A 446 2.21 13.40 -10.25
CA GLU A 446 1.37 14.60 -10.30
C GLU A 446 0.56 14.81 -9.02
N ASN A 447 -0.04 13.75 -8.46
CA ASN A 447 -0.88 13.84 -7.26
C ASN A 447 -0.10 14.28 -6.02
N LEU A 448 1.18 13.91 -5.91
CA LEU A 448 2.04 14.39 -4.84
C LEU A 448 2.57 15.79 -5.16
N LEU A 449 3.06 15.99 -6.38
CA LEU A 449 3.66 17.25 -6.82
C LEU A 449 2.69 18.43 -6.64
N LYS A 450 1.43 18.28 -7.07
CA LYS A 450 0.41 19.33 -6.97
C LYS A 450 0.11 19.78 -5.53
N LYS A 451 0.45 18.97 -4.53
CA LYS A 451 0.30 19.31 -3.10
C LYS A 451 1.49 20.10 -2.54
N ILE A 452 2.65 20.03 -3.19
CA ILE A 452 3.91 20.58 -2.65
C ILE A 452 4.59 21.61 -3.57
N TRP A 453 4.11 21.75 -4.80
CA TRP A 453 4.76 22.60 -5.79
C TRP A 453 4.47 24.09 -5.59
N PHE A 454 5.43 24.92 -6.00
CA PHE A 454 5.32 26.37 -5.96
C PHE A 454 6.17 27.02 -7.05
N TYR A 455 5.93 28.30 -7.31
CA TYR A 455 6.87 29.16 -8.02
C TYR A 455 7.24 30.40 -7.18
N TYR A 456 8.40 30.99 -7.46
CA TYR A 456 8.84 32.23 -6.82
C TYR A 456 8.47 33.44 -7.67
N GLU A 457 7.88 34.44 -7.01
CA GLU A 457 7.75 35.79 -7.55
C GLU A 457 7.87 36.77 -6.39
N ASN A 458 8.70 37.81 -6.53
CA ASN A 458 8.93 38.81 -5.48
C ASN A 458 9.26 38.22 -4.09
N ASN A 459 10.03 37.13 -4.06
CA ASN A 459 10.43 36.43 -2.84
C ASN A 459 9.26 35.83 -2.02
N GLN A 460 8.11 35.60 -2.67
CA GLN A 460 6.95 34.90 -2.13
C GLN A 460 6.66 33.62 -2.91
N HIS A 461 6.09 32.64 -2.20
CA HIS A 461 5.62 31.38 -2.76
C HIS A 461 4.20 31.53 -3.29
N TYR A 462 3.99 31.06 -4.51
CA TYR A 462 2.66 30.99 -5.12
C TYR A 462 2.38 29.58 -5.61
N VAL A 463 1.12 29.17 -5.49
CA VAL A 463 0.64 27.87 -5.98
C VAL A 463 0.39 27.98 -7.49
N PRO A 464 1.05 27.17 -8.32
CA PRO A 464 0.79 27.14 -9.75
C PRO A 464 -0.59 26.53 -10.01
N ASP A 465 -1.34 27.19 -10.89
CA ASP A 465 -2.45 26.58 -11.62
C ASP A 465 -1.96 25.96 -12.94
N GLU A 466 -2.87 25.38 -13.71
CA GLU A 466 -2.54 24.74 -15.00
C GLU A 466 -1.96 25.70 -16.05
N ILE A 467 -2.16 27.02 -15.92
CA ILE A 467 -1.64 28.00 -16.89
C ILE A 467 -0.25 28.45 -16.43
N THR A 468 -0.12 28.87 -15.19
CA THR A 468 1.13 29.35 -14.59
C THR A 468 2.18 28.24 -14.51
N ALA A 469 1.78 26.98 -14.34
CA ALA A 469 2.67 25.82 -14.45
C ALA A 469 3.42 25.74 -15.79
N THR A 470 2.84 26.29 -16.86
CA THR A 470 3.46 26.30 -18.20
C THR A 470 4.41 27.46 -18.42
N GLN A 471 4.25 28.55 -17.67
CA GLN A 471 4.95 29.82 -17.88
C GLN A 471 6.05 30.07 -16.84
N LYS A 472 5.90 29.51 -15.64
CA LYS A 472 6.79 29.74 -14.51
C LYS A 472 7.72 28.54 -14.29
N THR A 473 8.84 28.80 -13.62
CA THR A 473 9.72 27.72 -13.15
C THR A 473 9.13 27.15 -11.87
N ILE A 474 8.80 25.86 -11.91
CA ILE A 474 8.14 25.16 -10.82
C ILE A 474 9.17 24.47 -9.95
N HIS A 475 9.01 24.63 -8.65
CA HIS A 475 9.88 24.11 -7.61
C HIS A 475 9.07 23.33 -6.58
N PHE A 476 9.76 22.51 -5.80
CA PHE A 476 9.23 21.92 -4.57
C PHE A 476 10.38 21.60 -3.61
N TYR A 477 10.06 21.42 -2.33
CA TYR A 477 11.02 20.96 -1.33
C TYR A 477 10.90 19.45 -1.14
N TRP A 478 12.04 18.77 -1.01
CA TRP A 478 12.11 17.34 -0.75
C TRP A 478 13.07 17.02 0.41
N PRO A 479 12.76 16.07 1.32
CA PRO A 479 11.56 15.20 1.38
C PRO A 479 10.24 15.96 1.47
N ALA A 480 9.17 15.43 0.87
CA ALA A 480 7.89 16.14 0.78
C ALA A 480 7.25 16.37 2.17
N ASP A 481 6.73 17.56 2.41
CA ASP A 481 5.83 17.86 3.54
C ASP A 481 4.56 18.50 2.98
N VAL A 482 3.49 17.70 2.91
CA VAL A 482 2.18 18.16 2.40
C VAL A 482 1.47 19.11 3.35
N ASN A 483 1.83 19.12 4.64
CA ASN A 483 1.22 20.01 5.63
C ASN A 483 1.87 21.39 5.63
N ASN A 484 3.17 21.47 5.31
CA ASN A 484 3.91 22.72 5.24
C ASN A 484 4.73 22.84 3.94
N PRO A 485 4.09 22.83 2.75
CA PRO A 485 4.78 22.71 1.47
C PRO A 485 5.65 23.92 1.11
N TYR A 486 5.39 25.08 1.70
CA TYR A 486 6.06 26.34 1.36
C TYR A 486 7.13 26.76 2.36
N ILE A 487 7.33 26.00 3.45
CA ILE A 487 8.32 26.29 4.47
C ILE A 487 9.48 25.31 4.31
N ARG A 488 10.64 25.80 3.86
CA ARG A 488 11.84 24.98 3.72
C ARG A 488 12.36 24.57 5.09
N LYS A 489 12.44 23.26 5.34
CA LYS A 489 13.11 22.68 6.52
C LYS A 489 14.61 22.52 6.28
N SER A 490 15.39 22.43 7.36
CA SER A 490 16.85 22.24 7.30
C SER A 490 17.26 20.92 6.61
N THR A 491 16.39 19.90 6.66
CA THR A 491 16.61 18.60 6.02
C THR A 491 16.20 18.58 4.54
N GLN A 492 15.55 19.63 4.04
CA GLN A 492 15.02 19.67 2.68
C GLN A 492 15.94 20.39 1.70
N LYS A 493 15.96 19.88 0.47
CA LYS A 493 16.58 20.53 -0.70
C LYS A 493 15.49 20.97 -1.67
N ILE A 494 15.78 22.00 -2.45
CA ILE A 494 14.85 22.44 -3.51
C ILE A 494 15.11 21.64 -4.78
N TYR A 495 14.03 21.21 -5.41
CA TYR A 495 14.02 20.56 -6.70
C TYR A 495 13.28 21.44 -7.71
N THR A 496 13.74 21.42 -8.95
CA THR A 496 13.17 22.23 -10.04
C THR A 496 12.66 21.32 -11.15
N ILE A 497 11.41 21.49 -11.55
CA ILE A 497 10.79 20.72 -12.64
C ILE A 497 11.42 21.10 -13.98
N ARG A 498 11.90 20.08 -14.70
CA ARG A 498 12.62 20.19 -15.97
C ARG A 498 12.14 19.13 -16.95
N ARG A 499 12.27 19.42 -18.24
CA ARG A 499 12.03 18.42 -19.29
C ARG A 499 13.19 17.43 -19.32
N PRO A 500 12.98 16.16 -19.73
CA PRO A 500 14.08 15.22 -19.93
C PRO A 500 15.20 15.78 -20.83
N THR A 501 14.83 16.50 -21.90
CA THR A 501 15.76 17.15 -22.83
C THR A 501 16.59 18.28 -22.21
N GLU A 502 16.15 18.85 -21.09
CA GLU A 502 16.87 19.89 -20.34
C GLU A 502 17.84 19.29 -19.30
N LEU A 503 17.75 17.97 -19.05
CA LEU A 503 18.51 17.26 -18.01
C LEU A 503 19.64 16.39 -18.56
N ASN A 504 19.91 16.43 -19.87
CA ASN A 504 20.81 15.49 -20.55
C ASN A 504 20.44 14.01 -20.29
N VAL A 505 19.18 13.73 -19.98
CA VAL A 505 18.64 12.36 -19.92
C VAL A 505 18.53 11.88 -21.37
N GLY A 506 19.17 10.76 -21.69
CA GLY A 506 19.23 10.23 -23.05
C GLY A 506 17.86 9.81 -23.55
N GLN A 507 17.62 9.87 -24.87
CA GLN A 507 16.34 9.43 -25.46
C GLN A 507 16.09 7.92 -25.26
N ASP A 508 17.16 7.16 -25.10
CA ASP A 508 17.18 5.75 -24.71
C ASP A 508 16.68 5.52 -23.27
N GLN A 509 16.79 6.52 -22.41
CA GLN A 509 16.30 6.43 -21.02
C GLN A 509 14.80 6.63 -20.90
N THR A 510 14.22 7.48 -21.75
CA THR A 510 12.77 7.70 -21.78
C THR A 510 12.04 6.82 -22.80
N GLY A 511 12.74 6.09 -23.66
CA GLY A 511 12.18 5.08 -24.57
C GLY A 511 11.26 5.58 -25.69
N ILE A 512 10.78 6.83 -25.64
CA ILE A 512 10.18 7.52 -26.78
C ILE A 512 10.81 8.91 -26.94
N PRO A 513 11.34 9.24 -28.13
CA PRO A 513 11.58 10.63 -28.50
C PRO A 513 10.23 11.31 -28.76
N THR A 514 9.53 11.75 -27.71
CA THR A 514 8.18 12.30 -27.87
C THR A 514 8.28 13.66 -28.55
N THR A 515 7.73 13.78 -29.76
CA THR A 515 7.43 15.08 -30.39
C THR A 515 6.39 15.86 -29.58
N VAL A 516 5.65 15.16 -28.71
CA VAL A 516 4.76 15.72 -27.70
C VAL A 516 5.61 16.25 -26.56
N SER A 517 5.73 17.57 -26.47
CA SER A 517 6.37 18.29 -25.36
C SER A 517 5.35 19.16 -24.65
N PRO A 518 4.66 18.62 -23.63
CA PRO A 518 3.71 19.38 -22.81
C PRO A 518 4.29 20.70 -22.29
N PRO A 519 3.51 21.80 -22.32
CA PRO A 519 3.95 23.08 -21.79
C PRO A 519 4.28 23.04 -20.28
N ASP A 520 3.57 22.21 -19.51
CA ASP A 520 3.77 22.02 -18.06
C ASP A 520 4.92 21.06 -17.72
N LYS A 521 5.68 20.60 -18.74
CA LYS A 521 6.87 19.75 -18.60
C LYS A 521 6.62 18.32 -18.07
N ARG A 522 5.37 17.86 -17.97
CA ARG A 522 5.12 16.43 -17.77
C ARG A 522 5.72 15.66 -18.94
N PHE A 523 6.38 14.53 -18.67
CA PHE A 523 7.01 13.73 -19.73
C PHE A 523 6.27 12.42 -20.01
N GLY A 524 5.40 12.00 -19.09
CA GLY A 524 4.67 10.74 -19.18
C GLY A 524 3.38 10.76 -18.38
N CYS A 525 2.56 9.75 -18.61
CA CYS A 525 1.40 9.37 -17.84
C CYS A 525 1.60 7.95 -17.33
N MET A 526 1.21 7.72 -16.09
CA MET A 526 1.34 6.43 -15.43
C MET A 526 0.07 6.07 -14.68
N PRO A 527 -0.15 4.79 -14.33
CA PRO A 527 -1.24 4.41 -13.44
C PRO A 527 -1.26 5.27 -12.17
N ALA A 528 -2.44 5.83 -11.85
CA ALA A 528 -2.62 6.58 -10.62
C ALA A 528 -2.61 5.63 -9.42
N LEU A 529 -1.85 6.02 -8.38
CA LEU A 529 -1.89 5.37 -7.09
C LEU A 529 -2.81 6.20 -6.19
N ASP A 530 -4.05 5.75 -6.03
CA ASP A 530 -5.07 6.42 -5.20
C ASP A 530 -4.69 6.45 -3.72
#